data_AF-A0AAD2Q3B7-F1
#
_entry.id   AF-A0AAD2Q3B7-F1
#
_cell.length_a   1.000
_cell.length_b   1.000
_cell.length_c   1.000
_cell.angle_alpha   90.00
_cell.angle_beta   90.00
_cell.angle_gamma   90.00
#
_symmetry.space_group_name_H-M   'P 1'
#
loop_
_entity.id
_entity.type
_entity.pdbx_description
1 polymer ?
#
loop_
_entity_poly.entity_id
_entity_poly.type
_entity_poly.pdbx_seq_one_letter_code
_entity_poly.pdbx_strand_id
1 'polypeptide(L)'
;MLSPLECIPHDVLLHIALLAALSGPGIVAPDLLSLLLTSRTLHAALARQSSPHLYAAVFRRTFSDAAGHTDGVLAAELVQRCRAIRRCTTQDVSPRGLRQDLWTLLWTLLGDDGCHALLPLGRLPECIAKLALLHLREDALTSDETKGLIAWLLCLSLTRANVARHSLETRNALVGLARPLISVPAITGASAAAAAGEEPVLHFNQRYFGLSPPAPSDGAIIVTFALKEAVALQVPHHLPPTRAIATAEHRTGPTTEDYLAFQRTGTRLFSDVRAEVSRATTTTATTTPAPSAATLTNRVVSPSDPWFVQTLSTPDGRPAAVSQPYASGLLVGLWEGSLMISSYDDVADADNDKSSGFPDYLCRTPMQCYFSEYHCSAPQCPLSLDYDLLQLSPDPYSPELAAYQEVSVPLSAPASGDAAILDRIIFGQTLADHEEAWSPGGFKFAGRVDDNGEIAFSRRAKHDTNERSETWIFRGRVRYGTAFVGTFRSSDEAAGVRGIFSLRKKY
;
A
#
# COMPACT_ATOMS: atom_id res chain seq x y z
N MET A 1 -23.28 46.56 -25.23
CA MET A 1 -22.51 45.91 -26.30
C MET A 1 -22.09 44.55 -25.76
N LEU A 2 -22.36 43.46 -26.49
CA LEU A 2 -21.91 42.13 -26.08
C LEU A 2 -20.38 42.08 -26.14
N SER A 3 -19.76 41.36 -25.21
CA SER A 3 -18.31 41.14 -25.26
C SER A 3 -17.96 40.37 -26.55
N PRO A 4 -16.82 40.64 -27.21
CA PRO A 4 -16.39 39.84 -28.36
C PRO A 4 -16.37 38.33 -28.06
N LEU A 5 -16.09 37.95 -26.80
CA LEU A 5 -16.07 36.57 -26.34
C LEU A 5 -17.47 35.95 -26.19
N GLU A 6 -18.52 36.77 -26.12
CA GLU A 6 -19.92 36.31 -26.16
C GLU A 6 -20.45 36.17 -27.60
N CYS A 7 -19.76 36.76 -28.58
CA CYS A 7 -20.13 36.70 -29.99
C CYS A 7 -19.46 35.55 -30.76
N ILE A 8 -18.51 34.83 -30.15
CA ILE A 8 -17.87 33.68 -30.80
C ILE A 8 -18.79 32.46 -30.86
N PRO A 9 -18.59 31.56 -31.84
CA PRO A 9 -19.29 30.28 -31.90
C PRO A 9 -19.14 29.47 -30.61
N HIS A 10 -20.21 28.76 -30.22
CA HIS A 10 -20.29 28.07 -28.94
C HIS A 10 -19.23 26.97 -28.79
N ASP A 11 -18.95 26.22 -29.86
CA ASP A 11 -17.89 25.21 -29.93
C ASP A 11 -16.49 25.80 -29.70
N VAL A 12 -16.22 26.97 -30.27
CA VAL A 12 -14.97 27.71 -30.03
C VAL A 12 -14.89 28.15 -28.56
N LEU A 13 -15.99 28.65 -28.00
CA LEU A 13 -16.05 29.02 -26.58
C LEU A 13 -15.78 27.82 -25.66
N LEU A 14 -16.37 26.66 -25.96
CA LEU A 14 -16.13 25.42 -25.21
C LEU A 14 -14.69 24.95 -25.31
N HIS A 15 -14.06 25.07 -26.48
CA HIS A 15 -12.65 24.72 -26.66
C HIS A 15 -11.73 25.66 -25.84
N ILE A 16 -11.99 26.98 -25.86
CA ILE A 16 -11.27 27.95 -25.03
C ILE A 16 -11.44 27.60 -23.54
N ALA A 17 -12.66 27.29 -23.11
CA ALA A 17 -12.94 26.91 -21.73
C ALA A 17 -12.21 25.60 -21.33
N LEU A 18 -12.13 24.62 -22.22
CA LEU A 18 -11.38 23.39 -22.01
C LEU A 18 -9.89 23.66 -21.87
N LEU A 19 -9.30 24.46 -22.76
CA LEU A 19 -7.90 24.84 -22.67
C LEU A 19 -7.62 25.60 -21.38
N ALA A 20 -8.45 26.58 -21.02
CA ALA A 20 -8.36 27.30 -19.75
C ALA A 20 -8.44 26.35 -18.56
N ALA A 21 -9.28 25.33 -18.61
CA ALA A 21 -9.38 24.34 -17.54
C ALA A 21 -8.12 23.46 -17.40
N LEU A 22 -7.35 23.30 -18.46
CA LEU A 22 -6.13 22.47 -18.51
C LEU A 22 -4.83 23.29 -18.45
N SER A 23 -4.89 24.63 -18.47
CA SER A 23 -3.73 25.51 -18.46
C SER A 23 -2.95 25.52 -17.13
N GLY A 24 -3.61 25.16 -16.02
CA GLY A 24 -3.02 25.24 -14.68
C GLY A 24 -2.43 23.92 -14.18
N PRO A 25 -1.39 23.95 -13.32
CA PRO A 25 -0.93 22.76 -12.61
C PRO A 25 -1.97 22.33 -11.56
N GLY A 26 -2.81 21.36 -11.91
CA GLY A 26 -3.71 20.70 -10.96
C GLY A 26 -5.14 20.54 -11.48
N ILE A 27 -5.99 19.97 -10.61
CA ILE A 27 -7.37 19.58 -10.93
C ILE A 27 -8.33 20.77 -10.79
N VAL A 28 -8.00 21.71 -9.91
CA VAL A 28 -8.77 22.95 -9.77
C VAL A 28 -8.42 23.82 -10.96
N ALA A 29 -9.41 24.13 -11.79
CA ALA A 29 -9.28 25.01 -12.95
C ALA A 29 -9.61 26.46 -12.55
N PRO A 30 -8.70 27.22 -11.92
CA PRO A 30 -8.98 28.59 -11.49
C PRO A 30 -9.33 29.48 -12.68
N ASP A 31 -8.77 29.21 -13.86
CA ASP A 31 -9.00 29.98 -15.06
C ASP A 31 -10.40 29.72 -15.63
N LEU A 32 -10.89 28.48 -15.58
CA LEU A 32 -12.27 28.16 -15.92
C LEU A 32 -13.24 28.86 -14.96
N LEU A 33 -12.94 28.85 -13.65
CA LEU A 33 -13.76 29.56 -12.67
C LEU A 33 -13.74 31.06 -12.93
N SER A 34 -12.58 31.63 -13.23
CA SER A 34 -12.43 33.04 -13.57
C SER A 34 -13.26 33.39 -14.80
N LEU A 35 -13.22 32.55 -15.84
CA LEU A 35 -14.04 32.69 -17.05
C LEU A 35 -15.54 32.64 -16.73
N LEU A 36 -15.98 31.69 -15.91
CA LEU A 36 -17.37 31.56 -15.45
C LEU A 36 -17.84 32.78 -14.65
N LEU A 37 -16.94 33.45 -13.93
CA LEU A 37 -17.26 34.63 -13.12
C LEU A 37 -17.25 35.95 -13.91
N THR A 38 -16.79 35.96 -15.17
CA THR A 38 -16.71 37.19 -15.98
C THR A 38 -18.06 37.71 -16.47
N SER A 39 -18.99 36.82 -16.86
CA SER A 39 -20.30 37.20 -17.41
C SER A 39 -21.36 36.15 -17.10
N ARG A 40 -22.61 36.60 -16.90
CA ARG A 40 -23.77 35.70 -16.74
C ARG A 40 -24.06 34.90 -17.99
N THR A 41 -23.83 35.47 -19.18
CA THR A 41 -24.03 34.79 -20.47
C THR A 41 -23.04 33.66 -20.63
N LEU A 42 -21.76 33.92 -20.32
CA LEU A 42 -20.70 32.90 -20.32
C LEU A 42 -20.94 31.84 -19.25
N HIS A 43 -21.33 32.25 -18.04
CA HIS A 43 -21.74 31.31 -17.00
C HIS A 43 -22.87 30.41 -17.47
N ALA A 44 -23.95 30.95 -18.04
CA ALA A 44 -25.08 30.15 -18.52
C ALA A 44 -24.67 29.18 -19.63
N ALA A 45 -23.77 29.60 -20.55
CA ALA A 45 -23.28 28.77 -21.64
C ALA A 45 -22.32 27.66 -21.17
N LEU A 46 -21.45 27.96 -20.19
CA LEU A 46 -20.38 27.07 -19.72
C LEU A 46 -20.72 26.34 -18.41
N ALA A 47 -21.87 26.62 -17.81
CA ALA A 47 -22.33 25.94 -16.60
C ALA A 47 -22.45 24.43 -16.86
N ARG A 48 -22.13 23.63 -15.83
CA ARG A 48 -22.22 22.17 -15.88
C ARG A 48 -23.56 21.65 -16.38
N GLN A 49 -24.66 22.32 -16.04
CA GLN A 49 -26.01 21.93 -16.44
C GLN A 49 -26.23 22.09 -17.95
N SER A 50 -25.66 23.14 -18.55
CA SER A 50 -25.79 23.45 -19.98
C SER A 50 -24.78 22.68 -20.82
N SER A 51 -23.57 22.49 -20.30
CA SER A 51 -22.42 21.95 -21.04
C SER A 51 -21.70 20.84 -20.28
N PRO A 52 -22.36 19.71 -19.95
CA PRO A 52 -21.73 18.60 -19.21
C PRO A 52 -20.54 17.98 -19.96
N HIS A 53 -20.57 17.98 -21.29
CA HIS A 53 -19.50 17.46 -22.16
C HIS A 53 -18.16 18.19 -21.96
N LEU A 54 -18.18 19.50 -21.64
CA LEU A 54 -16.97 20.26 -21.31
C LEU A 54 -16.28 19.68 -20.07
N TYR A 55 -17.04 19.48 -19.00
CA TYR A 55 -16.52 18.93 -17.74
C TYR A 55 -16.13 17.45 -17.89
N ALA A 56 -16.88 16.69 -18.69
CA ALA A 56 -16.49 15.32 -19.04
C ALA A 56 -15.17 15.28 -19.83
N ALA A 57 -14.95 16.23 -20.74
CA ALA A 57 -13.69 16.36 -21.47
C ALA A 57 -12.54 16.74 -20.54
N VAL A 58 -12.75 17.67 -19.59
CA VAL A 58 -11.76 17.97 -18.54
C VAL A 58 -11.46 16.72 -17.73
N PHE A 59 -12.49 16.00 -17.27
CA PHE A 59 -12.32 14.76 -16.50
C PHE A 59 -11.48 13.73 -17.26
N ARG A 60 -11.81 13.43 -18.51
CA ARG A 60 -11.07 12.47 -19.36
C ARG A 60 -9.62 12.86 -19.62
N ARG A 61 -9.30 14.16 -19.58
CA ARG A 61 -7.94 14.67 -19.75
C ARG A 61 -7.14 14.63 -18.45
N THR A 62 -7.82 14.73 -17.32
CA THR A 62 -7.19 14.73 -15.98
C THR A 62 -7.12 13.34 -15.36
N PHE A 63 -8.03 12.44 -15.72
CA PHE A 63 -8.15 11.09 -15.15
C PHE A 63 -8.33 10.06 -16.28
N SER A 64 -7.51 8.99 -16.27
CA SER A 64 -7.60 7.90 -17.25
C SER A 64 -8.89 7.05 -17.20
N ASP A 65 -9.57 6.98 -16.05
CA ASP A 65 -10.71 6.09 -15.87
C ASP A 65 -12.04 6.74 -16.26
N ALA A 66 -12.42 6.64 -17.53
CA ALA A 66 -13.65 7.25 -18.05
C ALA A 66 -14.44 6.38 -19.04
N ALA A 67 -13.99 5.14 -19.29
CA ALA A 67 -14.62 4.27 -20.27
C ALA A 67 -16.06 3.91 -19.84
N GLY A 68 -17.01 3.89 -20.78
CA GLY A 68 -18.38 3.44 -20.53
C GLY A 68 -19.31 4.43 -19.80
N HIS A 69 -18.81 5.57 -19.34
CA HIS A 69 -19.61 6.55 -18.59
C HIS A 69 -20.16 7.68 -19.48
N THR A 70 -21.36 8.17 -19.16
CA THR A 70 -21.96 9.33 -19.85
C THR A 70 -21.29 10.64 -19.43
N ASP A 71 -21.36 11.66 -20.28
CA ASP A 71 -20.78 12.98 -19.99
C ASP A 71 -21.35 13.60 -18.70
N GLY A 72 -22.64 13.41 -18.43
CA GLY A 72 -23.26 13.90 -17.20
C GLY A 72 -22.70 13.25 -15.93
N VAL A 73 -22.38 11.95 -15.99
CA VAL A 73 -21.78 11.19 -14.88
C VAL A 73 -20.35 11.66 -14.64
N LEU A 74 -19.53 11.75 -15.69
CA LEU A 74 -18.14 12.23 -15.57
C LEU A 74 -18.07 13.68 -15.08
N ALA A 75 -18.99 14.53 -15.54
CA ALA A 75 -19.10 15.91 -15.07
C ALA A 75 -19.46 16.00 -13.58
N ALA A 76 -20.32 15.11 -13.08
CA ALA A 76 -20.66 15.03 -11.66
C ALA A 76 -19.47 14.54 -10.82
N GLU A 77 -18.79 13.50 -11.28
CA GLU A 77 -17.59 12.95 -10.62
C GLU A 77 -16.46 13.99 -10.54
N LEU A 78 -16.20 14.75 -11.61
CA LEU A 78 -15.19 15.82 -11.58
C LEU A 78 -15.46 16.83 -10.45
N VAL A 79 -16.71 17.29 -10.33
CA VAL A 79 -17.12 18.24 -9.30
C VAL A 79 -16.92 17.64 -7.91
N GLN A 80 -17.27 16.37 -7.74
CA GLN A 80 -17.13 15.66 -6.48
C GLN A 80 -15.65 15.58 -6.05
N ARG A 81 -14.75 15.17 -6.96
CA ARG A 81 -13.30 15.12 -6.71
C ARG A 81 -12.74 16.50 -6.39
N CYS A 82 -13.07 17.52 -7.18
CA CYS A 82 -12.67 18.90 -6.92
C CYS A 82 -13.16 19.41 -5.54
N ARG A 83 -14.39 19.04 -5.14
CA ARG A 83 -14.94 19.40 -3.83
C ARG A 83 -14.18 18.73 -2.70
N ALA A 84 -13.95 17.42 -2.77
CA ALA A 84 -13.22 16.66 -1.75
C ALA A 84 -11.79 17.21 -1.56
N ILE A 85 -11.09 17.47 -2.67
CA ILE A 85 -9.77 18.11 -2.68
C ILE A 85 -9.82 19.48 -2.02
N ARG A 86 -10.77 20.33 -2.43
CA ARG A 86 -10.91 21.67 -1.87
C ARG A 86 -11.12 21.60 -0.37
N ARG A 87 -12.06 20.77 0.11
CA ARG A 87 -12.34 20.61 1.54
C ARG A 87 -11.12 20.13 2.32
N CYS A 88 -10.35 19.18 1.78
CA CYS A 88 -9.06 18.80 2.39
C CYS A 88 -8.13 20.02 2.46
N THR A 89 -7.88 20.70 1.34
CA THR A 89 -6.93 21.83 1.31
C THR A 89 -7.33 23.01 2.21
N THR A 90 -8.65 23.24 2.40
CA THR A 90 -9.18 24.24 3.33
C THR A 90 -9.30 23.73 4.76
N GLN A 91 -8.95 22.46 4.99
CA GLN A 91 -9.07 21.79 6.29
C GLN A 91 -10.50 21.84 6.85
N ASP A 92 -11.49 21.69 5.98
CA ASP A 92 -12.88 21.58 6.40
C ASP A 92 -13.14 20.16 6.91
N VAL A 93 -13.08 20.04 8.23
CA VAL A 93 -13.19 18.80 8.99
C VAL A 93 -14.64 18.46 9.36
N SER A 94 -15.62 19.14 8.75
CA SER A 94 -17.02 18.91 9.09
C SER A 94 -17.40 17.44 8.84
N PRO A 95 -17.98 16.73 9.85
CA PRO A 95 -18.30 15.32 9.74
C PRO A 95 -19.28 15.03 8.61
N ARG A 96 -20.10 16.03 8.24
CA ARG A 96 -21.00 15.94 7.10
C ARG A 96 -20.21 15.84 5.80
N GLY A 97 -20.27 14.68 5.17
CA GLY A 97 -19.59 14.38 3.92
C GLY A 97 -18.10 14.07 4.05
N LEU A 98 -17.51 14.04 5.26
CA LEU A 98 -16.11 13.65 5.44
C LEU A 98 -15.86 12.24 4.89
N ARG A 99 -16.74 11.28 5.22
CA ARG A 99 -16.70 9.91 4.69
C ARG A 99 -16.66 9.90 3.15
N GLN A 100 -17.58 10.64 2.52
CA GLN A 100 -17.65 10.78 1.06
C GLN A 100 -16.35 11.37 0.48
N ASP A 101 -15.81 12.40 1.12
CA ASP A 101 -14.59 13.06 0.67
C ASP A 101 -13.38 12.11 0.78
N LEU A 102 -13.24 11.37 1.88
CA LEU A 102 -12.14 10.41 2.07
C LEU A 102 -12.18 9.27 1.06
N TRP A 103 -13.35 8.69 0.79
CA TRP A 103 -13.52 7.70 -0.28
C TRP A 103 -13.22 8.28 -1.67
N THR A 104 -13.73 9.47 -1.94
CA THR A 104 -13.46 10.18 -3.21
C THR A 104 -11.95 10.39 -3.38
N LEU A 105 -11.24 10.80 -2.33
CA LEU A 105 -9.78 10.96 -2.36
C LEU A 105 -9.06 9.62 -2.54
N LEU A 106 -9.54 8.55 -1.88
CA LEU A 106 -8.94 7.23 -1.98
C LEU A 106 -9.06 6.70 -3.42
N TRP A 107 -10.25 6.68 -3.99
CA TRP A 107 -10.45 6.28 -5.39
C TRP A 107 -9.69 7.18 -6.36
N THR A 108 -9.63 8.48 -6.08
CA THR A 108 -8.82 9.39 -6.89
C THR A 108 -7.36 8.97 -6.86
N LEU A 109 -6.77 8.65 -5.71
CA LEU A 109 -5.36 8.22 -5.60
C LEU A 109 -5.11 6.84 -6.24
N LEU A 110 -6.06 5.92 -6.11
CA LEU A 110 -5.94 4.56 -6.63
C LEU A 110 -6.05 4.49 -8.15
N GLY A 111 -6.79 5.42 -8.79
CA GLY A 111 -6.83 5.52 -10.25
C GLY A 111 -5.44 5.67 -10.88
N ASP A 112 -5.29 5.25 -12.13
CA ASP A 112 -4.00 5.14 -12.83
C ASP A 112 -3.19 6.45 -12.86
N ASP A 113 -3.87 7.59 -13.08
CA ASP A 113 -3.24 8.92 -13.06
C ASP A 113 -3.46 9.70 -11.77
N GLY A 114 -4.11 9.08 -10.78
CA GLY A 114 -4.58 9.70 -9.55
C GLY A 114 -3.52 10.52 -8.82
N CYS A 115 -2.36 9.90 -8.62
CA CYS A 115 -1.21 10.56 -8.01
C CYS A 115 -0.73 11.73 -8.87
N HIS A 116 -0.62 11.58 -10.19
CA HIS A 116 -0.15 12.66 -11.06
C HIS A 116 -1.09 13.86 -11.08
N ALA A 117 -2.40 13.63 -11.02
CA ALA A 117 -3.39 14.71 -10.95
C ALA A 117 -3.37 15.42 -9.59
N LEU A 118 -3.13 14.69 -8.50
CA LEU A 118 -3.16 15.22 -7.13
C LEU A 118 -1.83 15.79 -6.64
N LEU A 119 -0.68 15.29 -7.12
CA LEU A 119 0.65 15.72 -6.69
C LEU A 119 0.94 17.22 -6.91
N PRO A 120 0.52 17.86 -8.02
CA PRO A 120 0.68 19.30 -8.22
C PRO A 120 0.00 20.15 -7.15
N LEU A 121 -1.02 19.60 -6.47
CA LEU A 121 -1.67 20.31 -5.38
C LEU A 121 -0.78 20.45 -4.14
N GLY A 122 0.37 19.74 -4.09
CA GLY A 122 1.54 19.96 -3.21
C GLY A 122 1.32 19.92 -1.70
N ARG A 123 0.06 19.84 -1.27
CA ARG A 123 -0.41 20.02 0.11
C ARG A 123 -1.30 18.87 0.57
N LEU A 124 -1.61 17.91 -0.30
CA LEU A 124 -2.47 16.79 0.07
C LEU A 124 -1.85 15.95 1.19
N PRO A 125 -0.57 15.53 1.13
CA PRO A 125 0.03 14.77 2.23
C PRO A 125 0.03 15.54 3.55
N GLU A 126 0.31 16.84 3.51
CA GLU A 126 0.27 17.72 4.68
C GLU A 126 -1.16 17.92 5.21
N CYS A 127 -2.16 18.00 4.32
CA CYS A 127 -3.58 18.00 4.70
C CYS A 127 -3.95 16.71 5.43
N ILE A 128 -3.67 15.56 4.82
CA ILE A 128 -4.03 14.24 5.37
C ILE A 128 -3.30 13.98 6.69
N ALA A 129 -2.02 14.35 6.80
CA ALA A 129 -1.28 14.25 8.06
C ALA A 129 -1.93 15.09 9.18
N LYS A 130 -2.38 16.31 8.87
CA LYS A 130 -3.11 17.14 9.85
C LYS A 130 -4.47 16.56 10.20
N LEU A 131 -5.19 16.04 9.20
CA LEU A 131 -6.47 15.37 9.39
C LEU A 131 -6.31 14.12 10.29
N ALA A 132 -5.24 13.36 10.09
CA ALA A 132 -4.87 12.23 10.95
C ALA A 132 -4.61 12.68 12.40
N LEU A 133 -3.82 13.74 12.59
CA LEU A 133 -3.54 14.31 13.92
C LEU A 133 -4.80 14.78 14.66
N LEU A 134 -5.80 15.26 13.93
CA LEU A 134 -7.08 15.69 14.51
C LEU A 134 -7.98 14.49 14.84
N HIS A 135 -8.22 13.59 13.89
CA HIS A 135 -9.25 12.54 14.03
C HIS A 135 -8.78 11.26 14.70
N LEU A 136 -7.52 10.86 14.51
CA LEU A 136 -7.04 9.62 15.14
C LEU A 136 -6.80 9.82 16.65
N ARG A 137 -6.71 11.07 17.11
CA ARG A 137 -6.58 11.39 18.55
C ARG A 137 -7.92 11.39 19.26
N GLU A 138 -9.00 11.73 18.56
CA GLU A 138 -10.36 11.77 19.10
C GLU A 138 -11.03 10.41 18.95
N ASP A 139 -10.66 9.47 19.82
CA ASP A 139 -11.09 8.06 19.70
C ASP A 139 -12.61 7.86 19.76
N ALA A 140 -13.34 8.75 20.43
CA ALA A 140 -14.76 8.56 20.74
C ALA A 140 -15.73 8.93 19.60
N LEU A 141 -15.29 9.66 18.57
CA LEU A 141 -16.21 10.26 17.57
C LEU A 141 -15.98 9.77 16.14
N THR A 142 -14.87 9.09 15.88
CA THR A 142 -14.48 8.74 14.52
C THR A 142 -14.69 7.24 14.29
N SER A 143 -15.46 6.88 13.24
CA SER A 143 -15.67 5.47 12.87
C SER A 143 -14.37 4.78 12.48
N ASP A 144 -14.26 3.48 12.74
CA ASP A 144 -13.09 2.68 12.36
C ASP A 144 -12.82 2.74 10.85
N GLU A 145 -13.88 2.80 10.04
CA GLU A 145 -13.81 3.03 8.59
C GLU A 145 -13.08 4.33 8.27
N THR A 146 -13.44 5.43 8.95
CA THR A 146 -12.80 6.74 8.75
C THR A 146 -11.33 6.69 9.16
N LYS A 147 -11.00 6.07 10.30
CA LYS A 147 -9.61 5.90 10.74
C LYS A 147 -8.80 5.09 9.73
N GLY A 148 -9.38 4.02 9.18
CA GLY A 148 -8.76 3.21 8.15
C GLY A 148 -8.53 3.94 6.84
N LEU A 149 -9.52 4.71 6.37
CA LEU A 149 -9.37 5.56 5.18
C LEU A 149 -8.24 6.58 5.36
N ILE A 150 -8.16 7.23 6.53
CA ILE A 150 -7.09 8.18 6.85
C ILE A 150 -5.72 7.50 6.78
N ALA A 151 -5.57 6.31 7.40
CA ALA A 151 -4.31 5.57 7.38
C ALA A 151 -3.87 5.21 5.95
N TRP A 152 -4.81 4.78 5.11
CA TRP A 152 -4.52 4.48 3.70
C TRP A 152 -4.22 5.71 2.87
N LEU A 153 -4.97 6.80 3.04
CA LEU A 153 -4.68 8.07 2.36
C LEU A 153 -3.29 8.59 2.75
N LEU A 154 -2.90 8.44 4.01
CA LEU A 154 -1.56 8.82 4.48
C LEU A 154 -0.49 7.92 3.83
N CYS A 155 -0.69 6.61 3.84
CA CYS A 155 0.18 5.62 3.18
C CYS A 155 0.37 5.91 1.68
N LEU A 156 -0.72 6.19 0.97
CA LEU A 156 -0.73 6.39 -0.48
C LEU A 156 -0.16 7.76 -0.89
N SER A 157 -0.33 8.78 -0.05
CA SER A 157 0.06 10.16 -0.38
C SER A 157 1.47 10.55 0.10
N LEU A 158 2.01 9.90 1.13
CA LEU A 158 3.35 10.21 1.63
C LEU A 158 4.43 9.83 0.62
N THR A 159 5.41 10.72 0.45
CA THR A 159 6.70 10.43 -0.19
C THR A 159 7.83 10.52 0.84
N ARG A 160 9.01 9.97 0.53
CA ARG A 160 10.20 10.17 1.37
C ARG A 160 10.55 11.64 1.58
N ALA A 161 10.30 12.49 0.57
CA ALA A 161 10.51 13.93 0.67
C ALA A 161 9.49 14.60 1.61
N ASN A 162 8.24 14.13 1.68
CA ASN A 162 7.28 14.59 2.69
C ASN A 162 7.74 14.18 4.09
N VAL A 163 8.12 12.91 4.26
CA VAL A 163 8.55 12.38 5.56
C VAL A 163 9.77 13.11 6.11
N ALA A 164 10.78 13.37 5.26
CA ALA A 164 11.98 14.11 5.66
C ALA A 164 11.70 15.57 6.07
N ARG A 165 10.62 16.17 5.56
CA ARG A 165 10.19 17.53 5.93
C ARG A 165 9.44 17.60 7.26
N HIS A 166 8.94 16.47 7.79
CA HIS A 166 8.26 16.45 9.07
C HIS A 166 9.25 16.54 10.25
N SER A 167 8.88 17.32 11.27
CA SER A 167 9.64 17.35 12.52
C SER A 167 9.63 15.97 13.20
N LEU A 168 10.60 15.72 14.07
CA LEU A 168 10.64 14.48 14.86
C LEU A 168 9.37 14.31 15.71
N GLU A 169 8.87 15.40 16.29
CA GLU A 169 7.63 15.41 17.08
C GLU A 169 6.41 15.01 16.23
N THR A 170 6.23 15.59 15.04
CA THR A 170 5.14 15.22 14.14
C THR A 170 5.23 13.75 13.71
N ARG A 171 6.45 13.26 13.42
CA ARG A 171 6.66 11.85 13.08
C ARG A 171 6.26 10.92 14.23
N ASN A 172 6.69 11.23 15.45
CA ASN A 172 6.34 10.45 16.64
C ASN A 172 4.83 10.49 16.93
N ALA A 173 4.18 11.64 16.76
CA ALA A 173 2.74 11.77 16.90
C ALA A 173 1.99 10.90 15.89
N LEU A 174 2.37 10.94 14.60
CA LEU A 174 1.76 10.09 13.57
C LEU A 174 1.99 8.59 13.82
N VAL A 175 3.17 8.19 14.30
CA VAL A 175 3.42 6.80 14.72
C VAL A 175 2.51 6.39 15.88
N GLY A 176 2.37 7.26 16.88
CA GLY A 176 1.48 7.01 18.02
C GLY A 176 0.02 6.80 17.59
N LEU A 177 -0.44 7.55 16.59
CA LEU A 177 -1.79 7.44 16.03
C LEU A 177 -1.99 6.23 15.12
N ALA A 178 -0.93 5.76 14.46
CA ALA A 178 -0.98 4.55 13.63
C ALA A 178 -1.05 3.27 14.47
N ARG A 179 -0.48 3.26 15.68
CA ARG A 179 -0.37 2.07 16.53
C ARG A 179 -1.69 1.36 16.87
N PRO A 180 -2.75 2.05 17.31
CA PRO A 180 -4.02 1.41 17.59
C PRO A 180 -4.52 0.59 16.38
N LEU A 181 -4.34 1.13 15.17
CA LEU A 181 -4.78 0.52 13.91
C LEU A 181 -4.01 -0.74 13.53
N ILE A 182 -2.78 -0.91 14.04
CA ILE A 182 -1.95 -2.11 13.83
C ILE A 182 -2.46 -3.28 14.69
N SER A 183 -3.01 -2.97 15.87
CA SER A 183 -3.45 -3.98 16.84
C SER A 183 -4.89 -4.44 16.61
N VAL A 184 -5.65 -3.72 15.78
CA VAL A 184 -7.01 -4.14 15.41
C VAL A 184 -6.88 -5.47 14.66
N PRO A 185 -7.41 -6.59 15.20
CA PRO A 185 -7.44 -7.83 14.44
C PRO A 185 -8.15 -7.54 13.13
N ALA A 186 -7.63 -8.07 12.02
CA ALA A 186 -8.28 -7.91 10.71
C ALA A 186 -9.76 -8.23 10.91
N ILE A 187 -10.64 -7.24 10.72
CA ILE A 187 -12.07 -7.40 10.98
C ILE A 187 -12.54 -8.41 9.94
N THR A 188 -12.53 -9.69 10.33
CA THR A 188 -12.90 -10.81 9.48
C THR A 188 -14.41 -10.77 9.35
N GLY A 189 -14.88 -10.05 8.33
CA GLY A 189 -16.28 -9.98 7.95
C GLY A 189 -16.86 -8.59 8.13
N ALA A 190 -17.35 -8.03 7.02
CA ALA A 190 -18.30 -6.93 7.05
C ALA A 190 -19.40 -7.29 8.05
N SER A 191 -19.48 -6.56 9.16
CA SER A 191 -20.56 -6.72 10.13
C SER A 191 -21.86 -6.37 9.41
N ALA A 192 -22.57 -7.39 8.91
CA ALA A 192 -23.82 -7.26 8.17
C ALA A 192 -24.90 -6.53 8.99
N ALA A 193 -24.70 -6.37 10.30
CA ALA A 193 -25.59 -5.69 11.22
C ALA A 193 -25.54 -4.15 11.14
N ALA A 194 -24.51 -3.53 10.55
CA ALA A 194 -24.36 -2.06 10.51
C ALA A 194 -25.11 -1.37 9.35
N ALA A 195 -25.70 -2.11 8.41
CA ALA A 195 -26.25 -1.55 7.17
C ALA A 195 -27.51 -0.67 7.35
N ALA A 196 -28.18 -0.71 8.50
CA ALA A 196 -29.41 0.04 8.74
C ALA A 196 -29.12 1.50 9.17
N GLY A 197 -28.67 2.33 8.24
CA GLY A 197 -28.56 3.79 8.47
C GLY A 197 -27.32 4.46 7.87
N GLU A 198 -26.41 3.71 7.27
CA GLU A 198 -25.23 4.31 6.62
C GLU A 198 -25.61 5.08 5.35
N GLU A 199 -25.14 6.33 5.25
CA GLU A 199 -25.29 7.15 4.06
C GLU A 199 -24.46 6.55 2.90
N PRO A 200 -25.06 6.24 1.74
CA PRO A 200 -24.33 5.62 0.63
C PRO A 200 -23.20 6.52 0.15
N VAL A 201 -22.07 5.91 -0.18
CA VAL A 201 -20.97 6.62 -0.82
C VAL A 201 -21.24 6.68 -2.32
N LEU A 202 -21.16 7.87 -2.90
CA LEU A 202 -21.36 8.10 -4.33
C LEU A 202 -20.04 7.95 -5.10
N HIS A 203 -20.05 7.21 -6.19
CA HIS A 203 -18.97 7.15 -7.17
C HIS A 203 -19.56 6.98 -8.56
N PHE A 204 -19.22 7.87 -9.49
CA PHE A 204 -19.83 7.91 -10.82
C PHE A 204 -21.37 7.86 -10.79
N ASN A 205 -22.00 8.61 -9.87
CA ASN A 205 -23.44 8.62 -9.58
C ASN A 205 -24.06 7.27 -9.16
N GLN A 206 -23.26 6.23 -8.97
CA GLN A 206 -23.68 4.97 -8.37
C GLN A 206 -23.57 5.06 -6.85
N ARG A 207 -24.49 4.38 -6.15
CA ARG A 207 -24.56 4.36 -4.68
C ARG A 207 -23.96 3.07 -4.18
N TYR A 208 -22.90 3.18 -3.39
CA TYR A 208 -22.21 2.06 -2.78
C TYR A 208 -22.58 1.99 -1.31
N PHE A 209 -22.89 0.77 -0.84
CA PHE A 209 -23.24 0.48 0.54
C PHE A 209 -22.27 -0.56 1.09
N GLY A 210 -21.98 -0.49 2.40
CA GLY A 210 -21.12 -1.47 3.06
C GLY A 210 -19.69 -1.51 2.50
N LEU A 211 -19.19 -0.37 2.01
CA LEU A 211 -17.78 -0.26 1.63
C LEU A 211 -16.93 -0.42 2.88
N SER A 212 -15.86 -1.20 2.76
CA SER A 212 -14.83 -1.29 3.79
C SER A 212 -13.49 -0.90 3.18
N PRO A 213 -12.72 0.01 3.80
CA PRO A 213 -11.36 0.28 3.37
C PRO A 213 -10.51 -0.99 3.51
N PRO A 214 -9.34 -1.03 2.87
CA PRO A 214 -8.39 -2.10 3.13
C PRO A 214 -8.02 -2.17 4.60
N ALA A 215 -7.55 -3.34 5.03
CA ALA A 215 -7.11 -3.59 6.40
C ALA A 215 -6.25 -2.41 6.88
N PRO A 216 -6.70 -1.64 7.88
CA PRO A 216 -6.05 -0.38 8.26
C PRO A 216 -4.65 -0.62 8.83
N SER A 217 -4.41 -1.83 9.36
CA SER A 217 -3.12 -2.32 9.83
C SER A 217 -2.02 -2.16 8.78
N ASP A 218 -2.29 -2.49 7.52
CA ASP A 218 -1.24 -2.55 6.50
C ASP A 218 -0.75 -1.14 6.15
N GLY A 219 -1.69 -0.20 5.96
CA GLY A 219 -1.39 1.21 5.77
C GLY A 219 -0.67 1.80 6.99
N ALA A 220 -1.14 1.48 8.20
CA ALA A 220 -0.52 1.93 9.44
C ALA A 220 0.91 1.39 9.62
N ILE A 221 1.17 0.12 9.28
CA ILE A 221 2.50 -0.50 9.30
C ILE A 221 3.44 0.23 8.32
N ILE A 222 3.01 0.41 7.07
CA ILE A 222 3.83 1.08 6.04
C ILE A 222 4.19 2.51 6.47
N VAL A 223 3.21 3.28 6.96
CA VAL A 223 3.43 4.64 7.47
C VAL A 223 4.39 4.62 8.66
N THR A 224 4.21 3.69 9.60
CA THR A 224 5.07 3.57 10.78
C THR A 224 6.52 3.33 10.39
N PHE A 225 6.78 2.38 9.48
CA PHE A 225 8.13 2.15 8.97
C PHE A 225 8.68 3.39 8.30
N ALA A 226 7.96 3.98 7.34
CA ALA A 226 8.44 5.16 6.62
C ALA A 226 8.81 6.32 7.56
N LEU A 227 8.00 6.59 8.59
CA LEU A 227 8.26 7.66 9.57
C LEU A 227 9.48 7.37 10.44
N LYS A 228 9.63 6.13 10.94
CA LYS A 228 10.76 5.71 11.78
C LYS A 228 12.08 5.61 11.00
N GLU A 229 12.02 5.19 9.74
CA GLU A 229 13.18 5.04 8.85
C GLU A 229 13.78 6.36 8.40
N ALA A 230 13.03 7.45 8.50
CA ALA A 230 13.56 8.79 8.21
C ALA A 230 14.57 9.28 9.26
N VAL A 231 14.76 8.55 10.36
CA VAL A 231 15.90 8.75 11.27
C VAL A 231 16.97 7.75 10.91
N ALA A 232 18.16 8.24 10.56
CA ALA A 232 19.32 7.40 10.29
C ALA A 232 19.67 6.54 11.51
N LEU A 233 19.97 5.27 11.27
CA LEU A 233 20.49 4.39 12.31
C LEU A 233 21.88 4.87 12.73
N GLN A 234 22.14 4.92 14.02
CA GLN A 234 23.47 5.21 14.53
C GLN A 234 24.35 3.97 14.32
N VAL A 235 25.42 4.13 13.54
CA VAL A 235 26.40 3.05 13.33
C VAL A 235 27.37 3.04 14.51
N PRO A 236 27.52 1.92 15.24
CA PRO A 236 28.51 1.84 16.30
C PRO A 236 29.94 2.03 15.76
N HIS A 237 30.72 2.88 16.41
CA HIS A 237 32.06 3.28 15.97
C HIS A 237 33.12 2.16 16.08
N HIS A 238 32.82 1.08 16.78
CA HIS A 238 33.73 -0.05 16.98
C HIS A 238 33.54 -1.18 15.96
N LEU A 239 32.58 -1.06 15.04
CA LEU A 239 32.36 -2.08 14.03
C LEU A 239 33.50 -2.09 13.01
N PRO A 240 33.94 -3.27 12.53
CA PRO A 240 34.82 -3.36 11.37
C PRO A 240 34.19 -2.62 10.18
N PRO A 241 34.98 -1.90 9.37
CA PRO A 241 34.42 -1.12 8.27
C PRO A 241 33.84 -2.01 7.17
N THR A 242 34.43 -3.18 6.92
CA THR A 242 34.02 -4.13 5.86
C THR A 242 34.03 -5.57 6.34
N ARG A 243 33.29 -6.43 5.64
CA ARG A 243 33.21 -7.88 5.90
C ARG A 243 34.59 -8.55 5.86
N ALA A 244 35.41 -8.23 4.87
CA ALA A 244 36.75 -8.80 4.71
C ALA A 244 37.65 -8.53 5.94
N ILE A 245 37.55 -7.34 6.54
CA ILE A 245 38.31 -6.99 7.75
C ILE A 245 37.79 -7.76 8.96
N ALA A 246 36.46 -7.87 9.11
CA ALA A 246 35.87 -8.67 10.18
C ALA A 246 36.34 -10.14 10.11
N THR A 247 36.33 -10.75 8.91
CA THR A 247 36.81 -12.13 8.70
C THR A 247 38.30 -12.27 9.01
N ALA A 248 39.14 -11.31 8.58
CA ALA A 248 40.58 -11.33 8.87
C ALA A 248 40.88 -11.20 10.38
N GLU A 249 40.03 -10.49 11.12
CA GLU A 249 40.11 -10.35 12.58
C GLU A 249 39.39 -11.48 13.35
N HIS A 250 38.82 -12.47 12.65
CA HIS A 250 37.98 -13.52 13.22
C HIS A 250 36.82 -12.98 14.06
N ARG A 251 36.25 -11.84 13.67
CA ARG A 251 35.08 -11.22 14.29
C ARG A 251 33.82 -11.62 13.53
N THR A 252 32.82 -12.07 14.26
CA THR A 252 31.46 -12.32 13.76
C THR A 252 30.56 -11.12 14.02
N GLY A 253 29.46 -11.01 13.27
CA GLY A 253 28.48 -9.94 13.43
C GLY A 253 28.53 -8.86 12.34
N PRO A 254 27.84 -7.73 12.55
CA PRO A 254 27.64 -6.74 11.51
C PRO A 254 28.85 -5.82 11.36
N THR A 255 29.07 -5.34 10.14
CA THR A 255 30.09 -4.35 9.81
C THR A 255 29.45 -2.98 9.56
N THR A 256 30.26 -1.92 9.48
CA THR A 256 29.77 -0.59 9.06
C THR A 256 29.07 -0.66 7.70
N GLU A 257 29.64 -1.40 6.74
CA GLU A 257 29.04 -1.62 5.43
C GLU A 257 27.65 -2.26 5.51
N ASP A 258 27.45 -3.24 6.40
CA ASP A 258 26.15 -3.90 6.58
C ASP A 258 25.09 -2.94 7.13
N TYR A 259 25.44 -2.08 8.09
CA TYR A 259 24.53 -1.05 8.60
C TYR A 259 24.15 -0.04 7.52
N LEU A 260 25.11 0.38 6.68
CA LEU A 260 24.84 1.29 5.56
C LEU A 260 24.01 0.62 4.46
N ALA A 261 24.21 -0.68 4.21
CA ALA A 261 23.35 -1.47 3.33
C ALA A 261 21.93 -1.54 3.89
N PHE A 262 21.78 -1.85 5.17
CA PHE A 262 20.49 -1.91 5.86
C PHE A 262 19.75 -0.56 5.88
N GLN A 263 20.46 0.54 6.07
CA GLN A 263 19.85 1.87 6.03
C GLN A 263 19.27 2.20 4.63
N ARG A 264 19.83 1.61 3.56
CA ARG A 264 19.30 1.74 2.19
C ARG A 264 18.07 0.85 1.93
N THR A 265 17.79 -0.14 2.78
CA THR A 265 16.64 -1.06 2.64
C THR A 265 15.33 -0.49 3.20
N GLY A 266 15.15 0.83 3.17
CA GLY A 266 13.92 1.45 3.65
C GLY A 266 12.68 1.00 2.87
N THR A 267 11.55 0.96 3.57
CA THR A 267 10.21 0.73 3.05
C THR A 267 9.95 1.64 1.85
N ARG A 268 9.41 1.04 0.79
CA ARG A 268 8.99 1.76 -0.40
C ARG A 268 7.61 2.33 -0.16
N LEU A 269 7.47 3.64 -0.34
CA LEU A 269 6.17 4.30 -0.31
C LEU A 269 5.53 4.23 -1.69
N PHE A 270 4.20 4.12 -1.74
CA PHE A 270 3.44 3.99 -2.98
C PHE A 270 3.74 5.11 -3.97
N SER A 271 3.74 6.36 -3.49
CA SER A 271 4.01 7.53 -4.32
C SER A 271 5.44 7.56 -4.87
N ASP A 272 6.42 7.00 -4.15
CA ASP A 272 7.81 6.93 -4.63
C ASP A 272 7.94 5.92 -5.79
N VAL A 273 7.29 4.74 -5.66
CA VAL A 273 7.30 3.70 -6.70
C VAL A 273 6.71 4.21 -8.01
N ARG A 274 5.55 4.90 -7.94
CA ARG A 274 4.94 5.51 -9.13
C ARG A 274 5.87 6.54 -9.79
N ALA A 275 6.53 7.38 -8.99
CA ALA A 275 7.46 8.38 -9.52
C ALA A 275 8.69 7.76 -10.20
N GLU A 276 9.14 6.57 -9.78
CA GLU A 276 10.21 5.81 -10.45
C GLU A 276 9.74 5.25 -11.79
N VAL A 277 8.56 4.61 -11.82
CA VAL A 277 7.98 4.05 -13.05
C VAL A 277 7.81 5.13 -14.10
N SER A 278 7.20 6.29 -13.75
CA SER A 278 6.98 7.37 -14.71
C SER A 278 8.29 7.95 -15.28
N ARG A 279 9.39 7.97 -14.51
CA ARG A 279 10.72 8.38 -14.99
C ARG A 279 11.34 7.37 -15.96
N ALA A 280 11.11 6.09 -15.75
CA ALA A 280 11.61 5.03 -16.63
C ALA A 280 10.93 5.08 -18.01
N THR A 281 9.62 5.38 -18.07
CA THR A 281 8.86 5.44 -19.33
C THR A 281 9.25 6.60 -20.23
N THR A 282 9.66 7.76 -19.67
CA THR A 282 10.03 8.92 -20.48
C THR A 282 11.39 8.74 -21.18
N THR A 283 12.31 7.99 -20.57
CA THR A 283 13.71 7.91 -21.04
C THR A 283 13.89 7.01 -22.25
N THR A 284 12.99 6.04 -22.49
CA THR A 284 13.13 5.04 -23.56
C THR A 284 12.53 5.47 -24.91
N ALA A 285 11.87 6.61 -25.01
CA ALA A 285 11.17 7.01 -26.22
C ALA A 285 12.07 7.58 -27.35
N THR A 286 13.38 7.75 -27.15
CA THR A 286 14.21 8.58 -28.05
C THR A 286 15.24 7.85 -28.93
N THR A 287 15.37 6.52 -28.92
CA THR A 287 16.41 5.87 -29.76
C THR A 287 16.07 4.46 -30.24
N THR A 288 15.77 4.35 -31.54
CA THR A 288 16.00 3.20 -32.45
C THR A 288 15.25 1.87 -32.22
N PRO A 289 14.62 1.28 -33.26
CA PRO A 289 13.95 -0.02 -33.16
C PRO A 289 14.94 -1.19 -33.30
N ALA A 290 15.07 -2.03 -32.27
CA ALA A 290 15.58 -3.39 -32.41
C ALA A 290 14.91 -4.32 -31.38
N PRO A 291 14.32 -5.46 -31.79
CA PRO A 291 13.67 -6.39 -30.89
C PRO A 291 14.66 -7.45 -30.40
N SER A 292 15.04 -7.43 -29.12
CA SER A 292 15.65 -8.61 -28.47
C SER A 292 15.07 -8.83 -27.08
N ALA A 293 14.09 -9.74 -27.03
CA ALA A 293 13.72 -10.75 -26.03
C ALA A 293 14.16 -10.70 -24.53
N ALA A 294 14.65 -9.59 -23.96
CA ALA A 294 15.17 -9.56 -22.58
C ALA A 294 14.65 -8.40 -21.69
N THR A 295 13.55 -7.75 -22.05
CA THR A 295 12.91 -6.73 -21.18
C THR A 295 11.61 -7.26 -20.57
N LEU A 296 11.66 -8.47 -20.02
CA LEU A 296 10.59 -9.05 -19.18
C LEU A 296 10.52 -8.40 -17.79
N THR A 297 11.45 -7.51 -17.44
CA THR A 297 11.49 -6.82 -16.14
C THR A 297 10.62 -5.54 -16.07
N ASN A 298 10.13 -5.01 -17.19
CA ASN A 298 9.27 -3.81 -17.21
C ASN A 298 7.77 -4.12 -17.27
N ARG A 299 7.36 -5.39 -17.23
CA ARG A 299 5.96 -5.79 -17.02
C ARG A 299 5.60 -6.01 -15.55
N VAL A 300 6.57 -5.78 -14.66
CA VAL A 300 6.40 -5.88 -13.21
C VAL A 300 5.44 -4.77 -12.78
N VAL A 301 4.22 -5.21 -12.44
CA VAL A 301 3.23 -4.48 -11.66
C VAL A 301 2.51 -3.38 -12.45
N SER A 302 1.35 -3.75 -13.02
CA SER A 302 0.25 -2.80 -13.03
C SER A 302 0.13 -2.26 -11.60
N PRO A 303 0.29 -0.94 -11.34
CA PRO A 303 0.33 -0.36 -9.99
C PRO A 303 -0.96 -0.59 -9.19
N SER A 304 -1.97 -1.15 -9.82
CA SER A 304 -3.15 -1.71 -9.21
C SER A 304 -2.82 -3.05 -8.53
N ASP A 305 -2.43 -2.96 -7.25
CA ASP A 305 -2.58 -4.06 -6.28
C ASP A 305 -3.95 -4.73 -6.53
N PRO A 306 -4.02 -6.05 -6.74
CA PRO A 306 -5.27 -6.74 -7.05
C PRO A 306 -6.38 -6.43 -6.04
N TRP A 307 -5.98 -6.12 -4.80
CA TRP A 307 -6.89 -5.70 -3.75
C TRP A 307 -7.51 -4.31 -4.02
N PHE A 308 -6.74 -3.34 -4.53
CA PHE A 308 -7.31 -2.06 -4.96
C PHE A 308 -8.23 -2.22 -6.15
N VAL A 309 -7.90 -3.12 -7.08
CA VAL A 309 -8.81 -3.45 -8.20
C VAL A 309 -10.12 -3.97 -7.64
N GLN A 310 -10.08 -4.89 -6.68
CA GLN A 310 -11.29 -5.42 -6.04
C GLN A 310 -12.12 -4.30 -5.37
N THR A 311 -11.46 -3.35 -4.72
CA THR A 311 -12.13 -2.20 -4.07
C THR A 311 -12.73 -1.22 -5.07
N LEU A 312 -12.13 -1.10 -6.25
CA LEU A 312 -12.62 -0.26 -7.34
C LEU A 312 -13.73 -0.93 -8.17
N SER A 313 -13.75 -2.27 -8.24
CA SER A 313 -14.49 -3.00 -9.29
C SER A 313 -15.84 -3.60 -8.88
N THR A 314 -16.34 -3.38 -7.66
CA THR A 314 -17.63 -3.95 -7.21
C THR A 314 -18.71 -2.90 -6.95
N PRO A 315 -19.36 -2.36 -8.00
CA PRO A 315 -20.55 -1.51 -7.86
C PRO A 315 -21.80 -2.24 -7.37
N ASP A 316 -21.97 -3.51 -7.75
CA ASP A 316 -23.25 -4.21 -7.54
C ASP A 316 -23.29 -5.09 -6.28
N GLY A 317 -22.26 -5.03 -5.43
CA GLY A 317 -22.11 -5.94 -4.28
C GLY A 317 -21.98 -7.42 -4.65
N ARG A 318 -22.11 -7.77 -5.94
CA ARG A 318 -21.68 -9.05 -6.46
C ARG A 318 -20.16 -9.05 -6.45
N PRO A 319 -19.51 -10.03 -5.80
CA PRO A 319 -18.11 -10.25 -6.06
C PRO A 319 -18.03 -10.51 -7.55
N ALA A 320 -17.49 -9.56 -8.30
CA ALA A 320 -17.09 -9.84 -9.66
C ALA A 320 -16.23 -11.12 -9.58
N ALA A 321 -16.33 -12.02 -10.58
CA ALA A 321 -15.59 -13.29 -10.62
C ALA A 321 -14.08 -13.03 -10.82
N VAL A 322 -13.53 -12.17 -9.98
CA VAL A 322 -12.26 -11.48 -10.08
C VAL A 322 -11.21 -12.43 -9.59
N SER A 323 -10.20 -12.54 -10.45
CA SER A 323 -8.88 -13.09 -10.23
C SER A 323 -8.46 -13.08 -8.77
N GLN A 324 -7.95 -14.21 -8.30
CA GLN A 324 -7.30 -14.35 -7.00
C GLN A 324 -6.43 -13.11 -6.70
N PRO A 325 -6.66 -12.41 -5.58
CA PRO A 325 -5.94 -11.19 -5.21
C PRO A 325 -4.42 -11.41 -5.04
N TYR A 326 -4.00 -12.67 -4.97
CA TYR A 326 -2.60 -13.07 -4.99
C TYR A 326 -2.20 -13.61 -6.36
N ALA A 327 -1.20 -12.97 -6.97
CA ALA A 327 -0.59 -13.47 -8.20
C ALA A 327 0.46 -14.55 -7.88
N SER A 328 0.32 -15.71 -8.50
CA SER A 328 1.29 -16.81 -8.47
C SER A 328 2.73 -16.36 -8.70
N GLY A 329 3.66 -16.75 -7.83
CA GLY A 329 5.09 -16.42 -7.94
C GLY A 329 5.47 -15.02 -7.43
N LEU A 330 4.50 -14.27 -6.86
CA LEU A 330 4.76 -12.93 -6.34
C LEU A 330 5.79 -12.94 -5.21
N LEU A 331 5.79 -13.98 -4.37
CA LEU A 331 6.73 -14.12 -3.26
C LEU A 331 8.10 -14.67 -3.65
N VAL A 332 8.24 -15.33 -4.80
CA VAL A 332 9.50 -15.98 -5.20
C VAL A 332 10.63 -14.95 -5.31
N GLY A 333 11.76 -15.23 -4.67
CA GLY A 333 12.98 -14.42 -4.73
C GLY A 333 13.44 -13.85 -3.39
N LEU A 334 14.37 -12.90 -3.45
CA LEU A 334 15.01 -12.31 -2.28
C LEU A 334 14.20 -11.13 -1.74
N TRP A 335 13.85 -11.20 -0.46
CA TRP A 335 13.20 -10.14 0.30
C TRP A 335 14.13 -9.63 1.40
N GLU A 336 14.21 -8.32 1.52
CA GLU A 336 15.04 -7.62 2.52
C GLU A 336 14.25 -6.49 3.16
N GLY A 337 14.48 -6.23 4.45
CA GLY A 337 13.82 -5.13 5.12
C GLY A 337 14.06 -5.16 6.62
N SER A 338 13.04 -4.79 7.40
CA SER A 338 13.18 -4.70 8.85
C SER A 338 11.97 -5.19 9.61
N LEU A 339 12.23 -5.59 10.86
CA LEU A 339 11.25 -5.88 11.87
C LEU A 339 11.40 -4.88 13.03
N MET A 340 10.29 -4.46 13.61
CA MET A 340 10.24 -3.60 14.80
C MET A 340 9.55 -4.36 15.92
N ILE A 341 10.25 -4.53 17.04
CA ILE A 341 9.80 -5.32 18.19
C ILE A 341 9.13 -4.39 19.22
N SER A 342 8.01 -4.84 19.78
CA SER A 342 7.29 -4.19 20.88
C SER A 342 7.13 -5.19 22.03
N SER A 343 7.23 -4.71 23.28
CA SER A 343 6.74 -5.48 24.43
C SER A 343 5.20 -5.51 24.43
N TYR A 344 4.61 -6.58 24.93
CA TYR A 344 3.16 -6.77 25.10
C TYR A 344 2.65 -6.36 26.49
N ASP A 345 3.53 -6.13 27.46
CA ASP A 345 3.18 -6.03 28.89
C ASP A 345 2.14 -4.94 29.24
N ASP A 346 1.91 -3.94 28.37
CA ASP A 346 1.07 -2.78 28.68
C ASP A 346 -0.43 -2.91 28.30
N VAL A 347 -0.88 -3.97 27.60
CA VAL A 347 -2.30 -4.04 27.17
C VAL A 347 -3.24 -4.52 28.28
N ALA A 348 -2.75 -5.32 29.22
CA ALA A 348 -3.59 -5.91 30.26
C ALA A 348 -4.04 -4.91 31.35
N ASP A 349 -3.30 -3.80 31.55
CA ASP A 349 -3.60 -2.77 32.55
C ASP A 349 -4.21 -1.48 31.97
N ALA A 350 -4.52 -1.45 30.66
CA ALA A 350 -5.02 -0.28 29.95
C ALA A 350 -6.41 0.23 30.44
N ASP A 351 -7.10 -0.53 31.29
CA ASP A 351 -8.38 -0.12 31.86
C ASP A 351 -8.25 0.96 32.95
N ASN A 352 -7.06 1.17 33.52
CA ASN A 352 -6.92 1.99 34.74
C ASN A 352 -6.19 3.33 34.58
N ASP A 353 -5.45 3.58 33.49
CA ASP A 353 -4.80 4.88 33.27
C ASP A 353 -4.76 5.26 31.78
N LYS A 354 -5.67 6.14 31.37
CA LYS A 354 -5.82 6.62 29.98
C LYS A 354 -4.66 7.52 29.51
N SER A 355 -3.57 7.63 30.27
CA SER A 355 -2.49 8.58 30.02
C SER A 355 -1.13 7.95 29.66
N SER A 356 -0.94 6.63 29.83
CA SER A 356 0.29 5.97 29.39
C SER A 356 0.24 5.75 27.88
N GLY A 357 0.97 6.60 27.13
CA GLY A 357 1.13 6.41 25.69
C GLY A 357 1.71 5.03 25.38
N PHE A 358 1.29 4.42 24.26
CA PHE A 358 1.81 3.11 23.84
C PHE A 358 3.34 3.10 23.84
N PRO A 359 3.99 2.07 24.44
CA PRO A 359 5.45 1.99 24.54
C PRO A 359 6.08 2.04 23.15
N ASP A 360 7.21 2.74 23.01
CA ASP A 360 7.91 2.80 21.73
C ASP A 360 8.40 1.41 21.28
N TYR A 361 8.67 1.24 19.99
CA TYR A 361 9.30 0.00 19.52
C TYR A 361 10.69 -0.10 20.16
N LEU A 362 10.95 -1.23 20.80
CA LEU A 362 12.17 -1.47 21.59
C LEU A 362 13.41 -1.45 20.70
N CYS A 363 13.31 -2.07 19.53
CA CYS A 363 14.37 -2.08 18.54
C CYS A 363 13.83 -2.30 17.14
N ARG A 364 14.66 -1.96 16.16
CA ARG A 364 14.49 -2.30 14.75
C ARG A 364 15.64 -3.20 14.34
N THR A 365 15.35 -4.38 13.83
CA THR A 365 16.38 -5.30 13.35
C THR A 365 16.20 -5.61 11.86
N PRO A 366 17.30 -5.86 11.14
CA PRO A 366 17.23 -6.26 9.75
C PRO A 366 16.63 -7.67 9.61
N MET A 367 16.00 -7.90 8.47
CA MET A 367 15.45 -9.20 8.11
C MET A 367 15.69 -9.46 6.63
N GLN A 368 16.12 -10.68 6.32
CA GLN A 368 16.27 -11.16 4.96
C GLN A 368 15.79 -12.61 4.83
N CYS A 369 15.04 -12.88 3.76
CA CYS A 369 14.58 -14.20 3.39
C CYS A 369 14.57 -14.34 1.87
N TYR A 370 15.10 -15.46 1.37
CA TYR A 370 14.87 -15.91 0.00
C TYR A 370 13.70 -16.89 0.03
N PHE A 371 12.59 -16.57 -0.65
CA PHE A 371 11.41 -17.42 -0.71
C PHE A 371 11.34 -18.21 -2.02
N SER A 372 10.94 -19.47 -1.90
CA SER A 372 10.40 -20.32 -2.97
C SER A 372 8.91 -20.56 -2.71
N GLU A 373 8.13 -20.65 -3.77
CA GLU A 373 6.68 -20.83 -3.73
C GLU A 373 6.31 -22.13 -4.43
N TYR A 374 5.36 -22.87 -3.86
CA TYR A 374 4.93 -24.16 -4.37
C TYR A 374 3.41 -24.25 -4.40
N HIS A 375 2.86 -24.84 -5.47
CA HIS A 375 1.42 -24.99 -5.68
C HIS A 375 1.01 -26.44 -5.71
N CYS A 376 -0.10 -26.75 -5.06
CA CYS A 376 -0.81 -28.02 -5.23
C CYS A 376 -2.06 -27.78 -6.09
N SER A 377 -2.26 -28.60 -7.11
CA SER A 377 -3.38 -28.48 -8.05
C SER A 377 -4.12 -29.81 -8.18
N ALA A 378 -5.40 -29.77 -8.56
CA ALA A 378 -6.14 -31.02 -8.80
C ALA A 378 -5.43 -31.88 -9.88
N PRO A 379 -5.33 -33.22 -9.71
CA PRO A 379 -6.05 -34.04 -8.74
C PRO A 379 -5.29 -34.29 -7.41
N GLN A 380 -4.20 -33.57 -7.14
CA GLN A 380 -3.40 -33.79 -5.93
C GLN A 380 -4.15 -33.32 -4.67
N CYS A 381 -3.82 -33.91 -3.52
CA CYS A 381 -4.38 -33.49 -2.23
C CYS A 381 -3.42 -32.52 -1.53
N PRO A 382 -3.90 -31.37 -1.03
CA PRO A 382 -3.07 -30.46 -0.26
C PRO A 382 -2.70 -31.06 1.10
N LEU A 383 -1.56 -30.63 1.65
CA LEU A 383 -1.14 -30.96 3.01
C LEU A 383 -2.15 -30.42 4.03
N SER A 384 -2.34 -31.15 5.13
CA SER A 384 -3.18 -30.71 6.25
C SER A 384 -2.76 -29.33 6.77
N LEU A 385 -3.73 -28.51 7.17
CA LEU A 385 -3.48 -27.19 7.77
C LEU A 385 -2.69 -27.28 9.08
N ASP A 386 -2.81 -28.40 9.80
CA ASP A 386 -2.13 -28.64 11.09
C ASP A 386 -0.68 -29.14 10.91
N TYR A 387 -0.21 -29.32 9.68
CA TYR A 387 1.12 -29.82 9.40
C TYR A 387 2.19 -28.75 9.71
N ASP A 388 3.20 -29.08 10.52
CA ASP A 388 4.34 -28.18 10.78
C ASP A 388 5.26 -28.12 9.55
N LEU A 389 4.98 -27.15 8.67
CA LEU A 389 5.74 -26.97 7.42
C LEU A 389 7.24 -26.71 7.66
N LEU A 390 7.67 -26.28 8.86
CA LEU A 390 9.09 -26.10 9.16
C LEU A 390 9.87 -27.42 9.25
N GLN A 391 9.19 -28.55 9.38
CA GLN A 391 9.81 -29.88 9.41
C GLN A 391 10.07 -30.42 8.00
N LEU A 392 9.41 -29.86 6.99
CA LEU A 392 9.59 -30.28 5.61
C LEU A 392 10.95 -29.79 5.08
N SER A 393 11.64 -30.68 4.38
CA SER A 393 12.76 -30.28 3.54
C SER A 393 12.20 -29.66 2.26
N PRO A 394 12.65 -28.47 1.83
CA PRO A 394 12.27 -27.89 0.53
C PRO A 394 12.91 -28.64 -0.65
N ASP A 395 13.43 -29.85 -0.43
CA ASP A 395 13.98 -30.71 -1.47
C ASP A 395 12.85 -31.14 -2.42
N PRO A 396 12.95 -30.89 -3.74
CA PRO A 396 11.94 -31.32 -4.70
C PRO A 396 11.72 -32.83 -4.73
N TYR A 397 12.64 -33.63 -4.16
CA TYR A 397 12.50 -35.07 -4.03
C TYR A 397 11.82 -35.53 -2.72
N SER A 398 11.40 -34.61 -1.85
CA SER A 398 10.66 -34.96 -0.63
C SER A 398 9.32 -35.58 -1.03
N PRO A 399 8.98 -36.79 -0.55
CA PRO A 399 7.72 -37.46 -0.93
C PRO A 399 6.48 -36.65 -0.51
N GLU A 400 6.59 -35.84 0.56
CA GLU A 400 5.54 -34.94 1.04
C GLU A 400 5.28 -33.78 0.08
N LEU A 401 6.30 -33.35 -0.68
CA LEU A 401 6.21 -32.29 -1.68
C LEU A 401 5.99 -32.83 -3.10
N ALA A 402 5.87 -34.15 -3.30
CA ALA A 402 5.62 -34.73 -4.62
C ALA A 402 4.29 -34.28 -5.24
N ALA A 403 3.35 -33.83 -4.40
CA ALA A 403 2.06 -33.24 -4.80
C ALA A 403 2.16 -31.75 -5.15
N TYR A 404 3.32 -31.12 -4.97
CA TYR A 404 3.51 -29.68 -5.14
C TYR A 404 4.49 -29.39 -6.27
N GLN A 405 4.15 -28.39 -7.07
CA GLN A 405 5.01 -27.88 -8.14
C GLN A 405 5.66 -26.58 -7.70
N GLU A 406 7.00 -26.51 -7.77
CA GLU A 406 7.73 -25.26 -7.51
C GLU A 406 7.47 -24.24 -8.62
N VAL A 407 7.20 -23.01 -8.21
CA VAL A 407 6.98 -21.86 -9.09
C VAL A 407 8.33 -21.17 -9.31
N SER A 408 8.96 -21.43 -10.46
CA SER A 408 10.29 -20.89 -10.77
C SER A 408 10.28 -19.47 -11.33
N VAL A 409 9.15 -19.03 -11.90
CA VAL A 409 8.98 -17.70 -12.51
C VAL A 409 7.55 -17.24 -12.22
N PRO A 410 7.30 -15.94 -11.97
CA PRO A 410 5.93 -15.42 -11.95
C PRO A 410 5.25 -15.78 -13.27
N LEU A 411 4.31 -16.73 -13.19
CA LEU A 411 3.52 -17.16 -14.32
C LEU A 411 2.79 -15.93 -14.86
N SER A 412 2.97 -15.64 -16.15
CA SER A 412 2.04 -14.77 -16.87
C SER A 412 0.62 -15.26 -16.61
N ALA A 413 -0.33 -14.33 -16.46
CA ALA A 413 -1.72 -14.57 -16.07
C ALA A 413 -2.24 -15.95 -16.48
N PRO A 414 -2.91 -16.68 -15.57
CA PRO A 414 -3.21 -18.10 -15.74
C PRO A 414 -3.79 -18.32 -17.13
N ALA A 415 -3.18 -19.25 -17.87
CA ALA A 415 -3.76 -19.65 -19.15
C ALA A 415 -5.18 -20.15 -18.84
N SER A 416 -6.15 -19.89 -19.71
CA SER A 416 -7.58 -20.15 -19.46
C SER A 416 -7.98 -21.64 -19.30
N GLY A 417 -7.03 -22.51 -18.95
CA GLY A 417 -7.22 -23.91 -18.61
C GLY A 417 -6.31 -24.40 -17.47
N ASP A 418 -5.67 -23.50 -16.71
CA ASP A 418 -4.87 -23.92 -15.55
C ASP A 418 -5.78 -24.56 -14.49
N ALA A 419 -5.37 -25.73 -14.01
CA ALA A 419 -6.06 -26.44 -12.95
C ALA A 419 -6.22 -25.52 -11.73
N ALA A 420 -7.38 -25.59 -11.07
CA ALA A 420 -7.61 -24.80 -9.87
C ALA A 420 -6.54 -25.12 -8.82
N ILE A 421 -5.75 -24.10 -8.45
CA ILE A 421 -4.78 -24.20 -7.37
C ILE A 421 -5.56 -24.43 -6.08
N LEU A 422 -5.27 -25.55 -5.41
CA LEU A 422 -5.93 -25.99 -4.18
C LEU A 422 -5.22 -25.46 -2.94
N ASP A 423 -3.90 -25.28 -3.01
CA ASP A 423 -3.08 -24.82 -1.90
C ASP A 423 -1.77 -24.18 -2.38
N ARG A 424 -1.27 -23.22 -1.60
CA ARG A 424 -0.03 -22.48 -1.85
C ARG A 424 0.81 -22.47 -0.60
N ILE A 425 1.99 -23.07 -0.68
CA ILE A 425 2.96 -23.06 0.41
C ILE A 425 4.20 -22.28 -0.01
N ILE A 426 4.87 -21.70 0.98
CA ILE A 426 6.13 -21.00 0.79
C ILE A 426 7.18 -21.59 1.72
N PHE A 427 8.40 -21.69 1.21
CA PHE A 427 9.59 -21.98 1.99
C PHE A 427 10.58 -20.86 1.82
N GLY A 428 11.39 -20.60 2.82
CA GLY A 428 12.48 -19.66 2.66
C GLY A 428 13.60 -19.84 3.65
N GLN A 429 14.68 -19.12 3.38
CA GLN A 429 15.85 -19.11 4.25
C GLN A 429 16.60 -17.79 4.18
N THR A 430 17.27 -17.43 5.27
CA THR A 430 18.25 -16.33 5.28
C THR A 430 19.48 -16.72 4.45
N LEU A 431 20.06 -15.80 3.67
CA LEU A 431 21.30 -16.11 2.93
C LEU A 431 22.53 -16.11 3.85
N ALA A 432 23.59 -16.79 3.43
CA ALA A 432 24.82 -16.94 4.22
C ALA A 432 25.41 -15.59 4.66
N ASP A 433 25.52 -14.63 3.75
CA ASP A 433 26.07 -13.29 4.05
C ASP A 433 25.27 -12.56 5.14
N HIS A 434 23.94 -12.70 5.13
CA HIS A 434 23.08 -12.07 6.12
C HIS A 434 23.06 -12.81 7.46
N GLU A 435 23.18 -14.15 7.42
CA GLU A 435 23.38 -15.00 8.59
C GLU A 435 24.69 -14.64 9.30
N GLU A 436 25.79 -14.45 8.56
CA GLU A 436 27.07 -14.04 9.12
C GLU A 436 27.02 -12.63 9.75
N ALA A 437 26.21 -11.74 9.17
CA ALA A 437 26.11 -10.36 9.62
C ALA A 437 25.19 -10.15 10.82
N TRP A 438 23.98 -10.73 10.82
CA TRP A 438 22.91 -10.27 11.70
C TRP A 438 22.32 -11.35 12.59
N SER A 439 22.55 -12.61 12.27
CA SER A 439 21.81 -13.70 12.92
C SER A 439 22.68 -14.95 12.93
N PRO A 440 23.49 -15.15 13.99
CA PRO A 440 24.33 -16.33 14.11
C PRO A 440 23.47 -17.59 13.94
N GLY A 441 23.66 -18.28 12.81
CA GLY A 441 22.94 -19.49 12.46
C GLY A 441 21.67 -19.34 11.61
N GLY A 442 21.33 -18.12 11.18
CA GLY A 442 20.30 -17.83 10.18
C GLY A 442 18.90 -18.33 10.55
N PHE A 443 17.94 -18.15 9.64
CA PHE A 443 16.57 -18.65 9.84
C PHE A 443 16.07 -19.48 8.65
N LYS A 444 15.16 -20.41 8.96
CA LYS A 444 14.26 -21.08 8.01
C LYS A 444 12.86 -20.50 8.17
N PHE A 445 12.14 -20.47 7.07
CA PHE A 445 10.78 -19.95 6.98
C PHE A 445 9.91 -20.98 6.28
N ALA A 446 8.69 -21.19 6.76
CA ALA A 446 7.72 -22.02 6.07
C ALA A 446 6.30 -21.52 6.38
N GLY A 447 5.42 -21.50 5.37
CA GLY A 447 4.10 -20.92 5.52
C GLY A 447 3.15 -21.20 4.37
N ARG A 448 1.99 -20.55 4.43
CA ARG A 448 0.90 -20.67 3.48
C ARG A 448 0.45 -19.31 2.98
N VAL A 449 -0.04 -19.28 1.75
CA VAL A 449 -0.70 -18.11 1.15
C VAL A 449 -2.17 -18.44 0.97
N ASP A 450 -3.05 -17.64 1.57
CA ASP A 450 -4.48 -17.83 1.41
C ASP A 450 -5.01 -17.24 0.09
N ASP A 451 -6.26 -17.56 -0.23
CA ASP A 451 -6.89 -17.05 -1.45
C ASP A 451 -7.18 -15.54 -1.40
N ASN A 452 -7.17 -14.90 -0.23
CA ASN A 452 -7.32 -13.45 -0.11
C ASN A 452 -5.97 -12.69 -0.21
N GLY A 453 -4.85 -13.43 -0.34
CA GLY A 453 -3.49 -12.92 -0.40
C GLY A 453 -2.85 -12.63 0.95
N GLU A 454 -3.47 -13.01 2.06
CA GLU A 454 -2.81 -13.09 3.37
C GLU A 454 -1.81 -14.23 3.38
N ILE A 455 -0.66 -13.95 3.97
CA ILE A 455 0.48 -14.85 4.03
C ILE A 455 0.77 -15.05 5.51
N ALA A 456 0.71 -16.30 5.95
CA ALA A 456 1.06 -16.70 7.30
C ALA A 456 2.24 -17.66 7.25
N PHE A 457 3.33 -17.35 7.95
CA PHE A 457 4.52 -18.19 7.98
C PHE A 457 5.20 -18.20 9.34
N SER A 458 5.87 -19.30 9.63
CA SER A 458 6.67 -19.47 10.83
C SER A 458 8.15 -19.29 10.52
N ARG A 459 8.91 -18.78 11.49
CA ARG A 459 10.37 -18.63 11.44
C ARG A 459 11.01 -19.41 12.59
N ARG A 460 12.06 -20.17 12.30
CA ARG A 460 12.91 -20.88 13.29
C ARG A 460 14.39 -20.74 12.92
N ALA A 461 15.30 -20.79 13.88
CA ALA A 461 16.74 -20.76 13.62
C ALA A 461 17.17 -22.00 12.80
N LYS A 462 18.14 -21.88 11.87
CA LYS A 462 18.47 -23.01 10.97
C LYS A 462 19.16 -24.17 11.66
N HIS A 463 20.08 -23.86 12.58
CA HIS A 463 20.97 -24.85 13.22
C HIS A 463 20.55 -25.18 14.64
N ASP A 464 19.32 -24.85 15.02
CA ASP A 464 18.91 -25.12 16.39
C ASP A 464 18.66 -26.61 16.57
N THR A 465 19.57 -27.25 17.32
CA THR A 465 19.43 -28.64 17.74
C THR A 465 18.42 -28.79 18.87
N ASN A 466 18.02 -27.70 19.52
CA ASN A 466 17.01 -27.74 20.57
C ASN A 466 15.63 -27.62 19.97
N GLU A 467 14.80 -28.65 20.21
CA GLU A 467 13.36 -28.65 19.87
C GLU A 467 12.60 -27.48 20.51
N ARG A 468 13.17 -26.83 21.52
CA ARG A 468 12.58 -25.68 22.24
C ARG A 468 12.87 -24.32 21.62
N SER A 469 13.39 -24.29 20.41
CA SER A 469 13.76 -23.02 19.81
C SER A 469 12.53 -22.19 19.45
N GLU A 470 12.60 -20.91 19.85
CA GLU A 470 11.47 -20.00 19.79
C GLU A 470 10.99 -19.87 18.34
N THR A 471 9.74 -20.26 18.12
CA THR A 471 9.12 -20.17 16.80
C THR A 471 8.36 -18.85 16.72
N TRP A 472 8.61 -18.07 15.68
CA TRP A 472 7.97 -16.77 15.50
C TRP A 472 6.95 -16.88 14.36
N ILE A 473 5.73 -16.43 14.59
CA ILE A 473 4.62 -16.50 13.64
C ILE A 473 4.44 -15.13 13.02
N PHE A 474 4.53 -15.06 11.70
CA PHE A 474 4.36 -13.86 10.88
C PHE A 474 3.04 -13.95 10.13
N ARG A 475 2.35 -12.81 10.01
CA ARG A 475 1.14 -12.66 9.19
C ARG A 475 1.20 -11.33 8.45
N GLY A 476 0.94 -11.33 7.15
CA GLY A 476 0.99 -10.09 6.36
C GLY A 476 0.45 -10.23 4.96
N ARG A 477 0.62 -9.20 4.14
CA ARG A 477 0.23 -9.17 2.72
C ARG A 477 1.30 -8.51 1.87
N VAL A 478 1.42 -8.95 0.62
CA VAL A 478 2.20 -8.20 -0.38
C VAL A 478 1.35 -7.05 -0.89
N ARG A 479 1.89 -5.84 -0.79
CA ARG A 479 1.30 -4.58 -1.23
C ARG A 479 2.07 -3.98 -2.39
N TYR A 480 1.33 -3.48 -3.37
CA TYR A 480 1.87 -2.85 -4.59
C TYR A 480 2.91 -3.72 -5.32
N GLY A 481 2.77 -5.05 -5.19
CA GLY A 481 3.65 -6.07 -5.76
C GLY A 481 5.10 -6.09 -5.26
N THR A 482 5.50 -5.19 -4.36
CA THR A 482 6.91 -4.97 -4.00
C THR A 482 7.18 -4.87 -2.50
N ALA A 483 6.16 -4.65 -1.68
CA ALA A 483 6.30 -4.48 -0.24
C ALA A 483 5.51 -5.57 0.50
N PHE A 484 6.18 -6.43 1.26
CA PHE A 484 5.54 -7.43 2.12
C PHE A 484 5.51 -6.90 3.55
N VAL A 485 4.33 -6.57 4.03
CA VAL A 485 4.14 -5.93 5.35
C VAL A 485 3.19 -6.74 6.21
N GLY A 486 3.39 -6.68 7.52
CA GLY A 486 2.55 -7.42 8.45
C GLY A 486 2.97 -7.33 9.89
N THR A 487 2.40 -8.21 10.70
CA THR A 487 2.70 -8.36 12.12
C THR A 487 3.41 -9.70 12.37
N PHE A 488 4.13 -9.78 13.49
CA PHE A 488 4.65 -11.05 13.97
C PHE A 488 4.45 -11.15 15.48
N ARG A 489 4.48 -12.38 15.99
CA ARG A 489 4.45 -12.70 17.41
C ARG A 489 5.26 -13.95 17.72
N SER A 490 5.76 -14.07 18.94
CA SER A 490 6.28 -15.34 19.44
C SER A 490 5.15 -16.38 19.50
N SER A 491 5.47 -17.65 19.23
CA SER A 491 4.54 -18.77 19.47
C SER A 491 4.33 -19.02 20.96
N ASP A 492 5.31 -18.64 21.78
CA ASP A 492 5.19 -18.67 23.23
C ASP A 492 4.42 -17.43 23.70
N GLU A 493 3.13 -17.60 23.99
CA GLU A 493 2.28 -16.51 24.47
C GLU A 493 2.80 -15.88 25.77
N ALA A 494 3.54 -16.65 26.59
CA ALA A 494 4.13 -16.14 27.83
C ALA A 494 5.27 -15.16 27.58
N ALA A 495 5.92 -15.22 26.41
CA ALA A 495 7.00 -14.30 26.07
C ALA A 495 6.50 -12.88 25.78
N GLY A 496 5.23 -12.71 25.38
CA GLY A 496 4.65 -11.41 25.09
C GLY A 496 5.40 -10.63 23.98
N VAL A 497 6.19 -11.29 23.14
CA VAL A 497 6.93 -10.60 22.08
C VAL A 497 6.06 -10.50 20.84
N ARG A 498 5.81 -9.27 20.39
CA ARG A 498 5.12 -8.99 19.13
C ARG A 498 5.80 -7.86 18.37
N GLY A 499 5.40 -7.66 17.13
CA GLY A 499 5.88 -6.52 16.37
C GLY A 499 5.31 -6.44 14.98
N ILE A 500 5.96 -5.61 14.17
CA ILE A 500 5.62 -5.38 12.78
C ILE A 500 6.83 -5.63 11.90
N PHE A 501 6.60 -6.00 10.65
CA PHE A 501 7.67 -6.16 9.66
C PHE A 501 7.31 -5.47 8.35
N SER A 502 8.35 -5.03 7.64
CA SER A 502 8.25 -4.54 6.27
C SER A 502 9.46 -5.03 5.49
N LEU A 503 9.20 -5.83 4.46
CA LEU A 503 10.18 -6.36 3.53
C LEU A 503 9.91 -5.80 2.15
N ARG A 504 10.96 -5.61 1.36
CA ARG A 504 10.87 -5.28 -0.06
C ARG A 504 11.51 -6.38 -0.89
N LYS A 505 10.96 -6.61 -2.08
CA LYS A 505 11.55 -7.53 -3.05
C LYS A 505 12.81 -6.89 -3.68
N LYS A 506 13.90 -7.65 -3.74
CA LYS A 506 15.14 -7.27 -4.42
C LYS A 506 15.10 -7.87 -5.83
N TYR A 507 15.09 -6.99 -6.83
CA TYR A 507 15.03 -7.34 -8.25
C TYR A 507 16.41 -7.65 -8.84
#